data_AF-A0A392QAE5-F1
#
_entry.id   AF-A0A392QAE5-F1
#
_cell.length_a   1.000
_cell.length_b   1.000
_cell.length_c   1.000
_cell.angle_alpha   90.00
_cell.angle_beta   90.00
_cell.angle_gamma   90.00
#
_symmetry.space_group_name_H-M   'P 1'
#
loop_
_entity.id
_entity.type
_entity.pdbx_description
1 polymer ?
#
loop_
_entity_poly.entity_id
_entity_poly.type
_entity_poly.pdbx_seq_one_letter_code
_entity_poly.pdbx_strand_id
1 'polypeptide(L)'
;MKRCLKDLPTYHWLTVLPQLVSRICHQNAVIVDLVKSIITSVLCQYPQQGLWIMAAVSKSTVPSRREAAAEIIQRARKGFDPGSNENSLFGQFASLIDHLIKLCFHAGQSRARTINLSTEFSALKRMMPLGIIMPIQQSLTVNLPAYDGNLGGSLMSNIFSATDLPTISGIADEAE
;
A
#
# COMPACT_ATOMS: atom_id res chain seq x y z
N MET A 1 7.52 14.99 -19.80
CA MET A 1 7.00 14.16 -18.69
C MET A 1 7.88 14.12 -17.44
N LYS A 2 9.20 13.89 -17.51
CA LYS A 2 10.08 13.93 -16.30
C LYS A 2 10.02 15.26 -15.52
N ARG A 3 9.74 16.38 -16.20
CA ARG A 3 9.52 17.70 -15.58
C ARG A 3 8.24 17.73 -14.73
N CYS A 4 7.13 17.22 -15.26
CA CYS A 4 5.85 17.11 -14.55
C CYS A 4 5.91 16.29 -13.25
N LEU A 5 6.82 15.30 -13.15
CA LEU A 5 7.04 14.58 -11.90
C LEU A 5 7.53 15.51 -10.78
N LYS A 6 8.35 16.50 -11.13
CA LYS A 6 8.88 17.50 -10.19
C LYS A 6 7.90 18.64 -9.94
N ASP A 7 7.10 18.97 -10.95
CA ASP A 7 6.22 20.15 -10.93
C ASP A 7 4.84 19.83 -10.33
N LEU A 8 4.39 18.57 -10.34
CA LEU A 8 3.08 18.17 -9.83
C LEU A 8 3.18 17.60 -8.40
N PRO A 9 2.33 18.06 -7.45
CA PRO A 9 2.26 17.47 -6.11
C PRO A 9 1.93 15.96 -6.16
N THR A 10 2.64 15.17 -5.37
CA THR A 10 2.55 13.69 -5.41
C THR A 10 1.17 13.13 -5.11
N TYR A 11 0.32 13.82 -4.35
CA TYR A 11 -1.04 13.35 -4.07
C TYR A 11 -1.90 13.23 -5.34
N HIS A 12 -1.62 14.02 -6.40
CA HIS A 12 -2.28 13.83 -7.69
C HIS A 12 -1.90 12.52 -8.34
N TRP A 13 -0.65 12.06 -8.16
CA TRP A 13 -0.23 10.75 -8.65
C TRP A 13 -0.81 9.62 -7.81
N LEU A 14 -1.06 9.85 -6.52
CA LEU A 14 -1.73 8.90 -5.65
C LEU A 14 -3.17 8.62 -6.12
N THR A 15 -3.92 9.62 -6.59
CA THR A 15 -5.31 9.43 -7.07
C THR A 15 -5.39 8.53 -8.30
N VAL A 16 -4.37 8.55 -9.15
CA VAL A 16 -4.27 7.74 -10.38
C VAL A 16 -3.38 6.50 -10.20
N LEU A 17 -2.98 6.18 -8.97
CA LEU A 17 -2.06 5.09 -8.69
C LEU A 17 -2.56 3.74 -9.22
N PRO A 18 -3.85 3.34 -9.05
CA PRO A 18 -4.35 2.08 -9.60
C PRO A 18 -4.18 1.99 -11.13
N GLN A 19 -4.41 3.09 -11.84
CA GLN A 19 -4.26 3.18 -13.29
C GLN A 19 -2.78 3.06 -13.68
N LEU A 20 -1.86 3.69 -12.95
CA LEU A 20 -0.41 3.54 -13.16
C LEU A 20 0.04 2.10 -12.93
N VAL A 21 -0.42 1.46 -11.85
CA VAL A 21 -0.12 0.06 -11.53
C VAL A 21 -0.57 -0.89 -12.64
N SER A 22 -1.68 -0.59 -13.32
CA SER A 22 -2.13 -1.38 -14.47
C SER A 22 -1.14 -1.38 -15.66
N ARG A 23 -0.25 -0.38 -15.74
CA ARG A 23 0.68 -0.15 -16.88
C ARG A 23 2.14 -0.48 -16.59
N ILE A 24 2.47 -1.09 -15.46
CA ILE A 24 3.87 -1.39 -15.09
C ILE A 24 4.58 -2.41 -16.00
N CYS A 25 3.84 -3.11 -16.85
CA CYS A 25 4.34 -4.07 -17.84
C CYS A 25 3.94 -3.69 -19.28
N HIS A 26 3.81 -2.40 -19.57
CA HIS A 26 3.50 -1.91 -20.92
C HIS A 26 4.63 -2.26 -21.92
N GLN A 27 4.31 -2.43 -23.20
CA GLN A 27 5.31 -2.82 -24.22
C GLN A 27 6.37 -1.74 -24.48
N ASN A 28 5.98 -0.47 -24.35
CA ASN A 28 6.90 0.65 -24.50
C ASN A 28 7.74 0.85 -23.22
N ALA A 29 9.04 0.56 -23.31
CA ALA A 29 9.99 0.64 -22.20
C ALA A 29 10.09 2.05 -21.58
N VAL A 30 10.03 3.10 -22.40
CA VAL A 30 10.09 4.50 -21.92
C VAL A 30 8.89 4.83 -21.03
N ILE A 31 7.71 4.31 -21.39
CA ILE A 31 6.49 4.47 -20.58
C ILE A 31 6.63 3.69 -19.27
N VAL A 32 7.11 2.45 -19.33
CA VAL A 32 7.29 1.61 -18.13
C VAL A 32 8.26 2.27 -17.14
N ASP A 33 9.41 2.75 -17.61
CA ASP A 33 10.39 3.41 -16.75
C ASP A 33 9.83 4.66 -16.08
N LEU A 34 9.05 5.45 -16.82
CA LEU A 34 8.38 6.62 -16.27
C LEU A 34 7.32 6.23 -15.24
N VAL A 35 6.46 5.25 -15.54
CA VAL A 35 5.42 4.76 -14.63
C VAL A 35 6.04 4.23 -13.35
N LYS A 36 7.09 3.41 -13.45
CA LYS A 36 7.85 2.90 -12.29
C LYS A 36 8.41 4.06 -11.44
N SER A 37 8.93 5.10 -12.08
CA SER A 37 9.46 6.28 -11.39
C SER A 37 8.37 7.05 -10.64
N ILE A 38 7.20 7.25 -11.26
CA ILE A 38 6.05 7.91 -10.62
C ILE A 38 5.57 7.11 -9.41
N ILE A 39 5.34 5.80 -9.56
CA ILE A 39 4.89 4.93 -8.47
C ILE A 39 5.92 4.93 -7.32
N THR A 40 7.21 4.87 -7.64
CA THR A 40 8.28 4.96 -6.63
C THR A 40 8.18 6.26 -5.84
N SER A 41 7.98 7.40 -6.52
CA SER A 41 7.80 8.71 -5.87
C SER A 41 6.58 8.74 -4.94
N VAL A 42 5.47 8.12 -5.36
CA VAL A 42 4.26 8.00 -4.53
C VAL A 42 4.53 7.15 -3.30
N LEU A 43 5.21 6.01 -3.43
CA LEU A 43 5.54 5.15 -2.30
C LEU A 43 6.52 5.79 -1.31
N CYS A 44 7.40 6.68 -1.77
CA CYS A 44 8.27 7.43 -0.86
C CYS A 44 7.53 8.47 -0.02
N GLN A 45 6.42 9.04 -0.52
CA GLN A 45 5.65 10.06 0.22
C GLN A 45 4.42 9.51 0.94
N TYR A 46 3.76 8.50 0.38
CA TYR A 46 2.53 7.89 0.90
C TYR A 46 2.66 6.36 0.96
N PRO A 47 3.65 5.81 1.71
CA PRO A 47 3.93 4.38 1.72
C PRO A 47 2.73 3.56 2.20
N GLN A 48 2.00 4.05 3.21
CA GLN A 48 0.84 3.38 3.80
C GLN A 48 -0.27 3.10 2.76
N GLN A 49 -0.70 4.13 2.03
CA GLN A 49 -1.74 4.02 1.01
C GLN A 49 -1.24 3.29 -0.24
N GLY A 50 -0.03 3.63 -0.68
CA GLY A 50 0.53 3.06 -1.90
C GLY A 50 0.80 1.56 -1.78
N LEU A 51 1.22 1.07 -0.60
CA LEU A 51 1.42 -0.36 -0.37
C LEU A 51 0.11 -1.16 -0.48
N TRP A 52 -1.01 -0.62 0.02
CA TRP A 52 -2.33 -1.25 -0.18
C TRP A 52 -2.70 -1.39 -1.65
N ILE A 53 -2.45 -0.36 -2.47
CA ILE A 53 -2.72 -0.40 -3.91
C ILE A 53 -1.75 -1.35 -4.64
N MET A 54 -0.51 -1.48 -4.15
CA MET A 54 0.52 -2.38 -4.70
C MET A 54 0.35 -3.85 -4.26
N ALA A 55 -0.41 -4.13 -3.20
CA ALA A 55 -0.50 -5.44 -2.57
C ALA A 55 -0.82 -6.57 -3.57
N ALA A 56 -1.88 -6.40 -4.36
CA ALA A 56 -2.32 -7.40 -5.33
C ALA A 56 -1.26 -7.69 -6.40
N VAL A 57 -0.61 -6.66 -6.94
CA VAL A 57 0.39 -6.86 -7.99
C VAL A 57 1.70 -7.45 -7.45
N SER A 58 2.04 -7.17 -6.19
CA SER A 58 3.21 -7.74 -5.51
C SER A 58 3.11 -9.25 -5.30
N LYS A 59 1.90 -9.80 -5.28
CA LYS A 59 1.61 -11.24 -5.11
C LYS A 59 1.00 -11.87 -6.36
N SER A 60 1.16 -11.24 -7.52
CA SER A 60 0.64 -11.74 -8.79
C SER A 60 1.23 -13.11 -9.18
N THR A 61 0.39 -13.93 -9.80
CA THR A 61 0.80 -15.19 -10.45
C THR A 61 1.58 -14.96 -11.74
N VAL A 62 1.48 -13.76 -12.34
CA VAL A 62 2.22 -13.38 -13.55
C VAL A 62 3.63 -12.89 -13.15
N PRO A 63 4.71 -13.60 -13.52
CA PRO A 63 6.05 -13.29 -13.04
C PRO A 63 6.52 -11.87 -13.35
N SER A 64 6.32 -11.41 -14.59
CA SER A 64 6.74 -10.06 -15.02
C SER A 64 6.08 -8.94 -14.20
N ARG A 65 4.81 -9.12 -13.79
CA ARG A 65 4.10 -8.16 -12.94
C ARG A 65 4.67 -8.15 -11.52
N ARG A 66 4.90 -9.34 -10.96
CA ARG A 66 5.48 -9.51 -9.63
C ARG A 66 6.88 -8.92 -9.54
N GLU A 67 7.72 -9.18 -10.55
CA GLU A 67 9.09 -8.65 -10.65
C GLU A 67 9.09 -7.12 -10.78
N ALA A 68 8.24 -6.56 -11.66
CA ALA A 68 8.12 -5.11 -11.78
C ALA A 68 7.65 -4.46 -10.48
N ALA A 69 6.70 -5.06 -9.76
CA ALA A 69 6.25 -4.57 -8.46
C ALA A 69 7.36 -4.66 -7.40
N ALA A 70 8.10 -5.77 -7.35
CA ALA A 70 9.22 -5.95 -6.43
C ALA A 70 10.33 -4.92 -6.66
N GLU A 71 10.65 -4.64 -7.92
CA GLU A 71 11.62 -3.60 -8.31
C GLU A 71 11.20 -2.22 -7.80
N ILE A 72 9.93 -1.85 -8.01
CA ILE A 72 9.39 -0.55 -7.56
C ILE A 72 9.43 -0.45 -6.03
N ILE A 73 8.94 -1.48 -5.32
CA ILE A 73 8.89 -1.51 -3.86
C ILE A 73 10.30 -1.45 -3.27
N GLN A 74 11.25 -2.20 -3.84
CA GLN A 74 12.64 -2.18 -3.39
C GLN A 74 13.28 -0.81 -3.64
N ARG A 75 13.01 -0.17 -4.78
CA ARG A 75 13.51 1.17 -5.08
C ARG A 75 12.95 2.21 -4.10
N ALA A 76 11.66 2.14 -3.77
CA ALA A 76 11.04 3.03 -2.80
C ALA A 76 11.61 2.81 -1.39
N ARG A 77 11.76 1.54 -0.96
CA ARG A 77 12.32 1.19 0.34
C ARG A 77 13.75 1.72 0.54
N LYS A 78 14.57 1.74 -0.51
CA LYS A 78 15.93 2.32 -0.49
C LYS A 78 15.95 3.84 -0.29
N GLY A 79 14.83 4.53 -0.48
CA GLY A 79 14.69 5.96 -0.21
C GLY A 79 14.58 6.30 1.27
N PHE A 80 14.43 5.30 2.15
CA PHE A 80 14.35 5.47 3.59
C PHE A 80 15.60 4.93 4.27
N ASP A 81 16.00 5.57 5.37
CA ASP A 81 17.17 5.15 6.15
C ASP A 81 17.01 3.70 6.65
N PRO A 82 18.08 2.89 6.60
CA PRO A 82 18.05 1.55 7.17
C PRO A 82 17.68 1.60 8.65
N GLY A 83 16.63 0.86 9.04
CA GLY A 83 16.14 0.82 10.42
C GLY A 83 15.09 1.88 10.79
N SER A 84 14.75 2.80 9.88
CA SER A 84 13.60 3.70 10.06
C SER A 84 12.29 2.93 10.13
N ASN A 85 11.28 3.51 10.80
CA ASN A 85 9.95 2.91 10.92
C ASN A 85 9.33 2.70 9.53
N GLU A 86 9.51 3.64 8.63
CA GLU A 86 9.06 3.60 7.23
C GLU A 86 9.74 2.48 6.45
N ASN A 87 11.05 2.25 6.65
CA ASN A 87 11.72 1.12 6.02
C ASN A 87 11.17 -0.22 6.54
N SER A 88 10.92 -0.31 7.85
CA SER A 88 10.37 -1.49 8.51
C SER A 88 8.95 -1.80 8.03
N LEU A 89 8.16 -0.77 7.71
CA LEU A 89 6.78 -0.86 7.24
C LEU A 89 6.66 -1.76 6.00
N PHE A 90 7.59 -1.66 5.05
CA PHE A 90 7.58 -2.50 3.85
C PHE A 90 7.68 -4.00 4.18
N GLY A 91 8.51 -4.36 5.15
CA GLY A 91 8.68 -5.74 5.59
C GLY A 91 7.48 -6.24 6.38
N GLN A 92 6.99 -5.43 7.31
CA GLN A 92 5.78 -5.73 8.10
C GLN A 92 4.56 -5.92 7.19
N PHE A 93 4.39 -5.02 6.21
CA PHE A 93 3.29 -5.06 5.24
C PHE A 93 3.36 -6.31 4.36
N ALA A 94 4.55 -6.66 3.84
CA ALA A 94 4.71 -7.88 3.04
C ALA A 94 4.32 -9.13 3.83
N SER A 95 4.75 -9.21 5.09
CA SER A 95 4.39 -10.31 5.99
C SER A 95 2.88 -10.34 6.29
N LEU A 96 2.26 -9.19 6.53
CA LEU A 96 0.82 -9.09 6.75
C LEU A 96 0.04 -9.64 5.54
N ILE A 97 0.37 -9.18 4.33
CA ILE A 97 -0.29 -9.65 3.10
C ILE A 97 -0.12 -11.16 2.92
N ASP A 98 1.05 -11.72 3.22
CA ASP A 98 1.26 -13.18 3.15
C ASP A 98 0.35 -13.95 4.11
N HIS A 99 0.16 -13.46 5.33
CA HIS A 99 -0.76 -14.09 6.29
C HIS A 99 -2.23 -13.92 5.89
N LEU A 100 -2.62 -12.76 5.38
CA LEU A 100 -3.99 -12.53 4.87
C LEU A 100 -4.30 -13.44 3.67
N ILE A 101 -3.35 -13.60 2.75
CA ILE A 101 -3.51 -14.53 1.62
C ILE A 101 -3.64 -15.97 2.11
N LYS A 102 -2.80 -16.40 3.07
CA LYS A 102 -2.91 -17.74 3.67
C LYS A 102 -4.27 -17.96 4.33
N LEU A 103 -4.81 -16.94 5.00
CA LEU A 103 -6.14 -16.99 5.59
C LEU A 103 -7.21 -17.19 4.51
N CYS A 104 -7.14 -16.45 3.39
CA CYS A 104 -8.07 -16.63 2.26
C CYS A 104 -8.01 -18.02 1.60
N PHE A 105 -6.83 -18.66 1.59
CA PHE A 105 -6.64 -19.99 1.02
C PHE A 105 -6.77 -21.12 2.06
N HIS A 106 -7.17 -20.82 3.28
CA HIS A 106 -7.40 -21.83 4.30
C HIS A 106 -8.66 -22.63 3.92
N ALA A 107 -8.47 -23.91 3.63
CA ALA A 107 -9.58 -24.83 3.41
C ALA A 107 -10.33 -24.98 4.74
N GLY A 108 -11.41 -24.21 4.92
CA GLY A 108 -12.26 -24.29 6.10
C GLY A 108 -12.61 -25.75 6.39
N GLN A 109 -12.48 -26.17 7.65
CA GLN A 109 -12.84 -27.54 8.02
C GLN A 109 -14.31 -27.78 7.64
N SER A 110 -14.61 -28.86 6.91
CA SER A 110 -15.95 -29.08 6.32
C SER A 110 -17.10 -29.21 7.33
N ARG A 111 -16.84 -29.07 8.64
CA ARG A 111 -17.80 -29.13 9.74
C ARG A 111 -17.79 -27.92 10.69
N ALA A 112 -16.80 -27.03 10.61
CA ALA A 112 -16.72 -25.85 11.48
C ALA A 112 -17.14 -24.61 10.70
N ARG A 113 -18.15 -23.89 11.20
CA ARG A 113 -18.61 -22.61 10.62
C ARG A 113 -17.74 -21.41 10.99
N THR A 114 -16.78 -21.60 11.89
CA THR A 114 -15.96 -20.53 12.46
C THR A 114 -14.52 -20.99 12.56
N ILE A 115 -13.59 -20.16 12.07
CA ILE A 115 -12.14 -20.39 12.14
C ILE A 115 -11.63 -19.73 13.42
N ASN A 116 -10.83 -20.46 14.23
CA ASN A 116 -10.18 -19.88 15.41
C ASN A 116 -8.79 -19.36 15.06
N LEU A 117 -8.65 -18.03 15.01
CA LEU A 117 -7.42 -17.35 14.61
C LEU A 117 -6.30 -17.51 15.65
N SER A 118 -6.63 -17.67 16.93
CA SER A 118 -5.64 -17.90 17.99
C SER A 118 -4.93 -19.25 17.85
N THR A 119 -5.62 -20.28 17.37
CA THR A 119 -5.04 -21.61 17.21
C THR A 119 -4.42 -21.80 15.83
N GLU A 120 -5.10 -21.37 14.77
CA GLU A 120 -4.72 -21.69 13.39
C GLU A 120 -3.84 -20.61 12.74
N PHE A 121 -3.93 -19.37 13.23
CA PHE A 121 -3.22 -18.20 12.71
C PHE A 121 -2.53 -17.39 13.82
N SER A 122 -2.01 -18.08 14.84
CA SER A 122 -1.32 -17.48 15.99
C SER A 122 -0.20 -16.50 15.59
N ALA A 123 0.48 -16.76 14.47
CA ALA A 123 1.48 -15.87 13.90
C ALA A 123 0.89 -14.51 13.49
N LEU A 124 -0.27 -14.50 12.80
CA LEU A 124 -0.96 -13.28 12.41
C LEU A 124 -1.45 -12.50 13.64
N LYS A 125 -1.99 -13.19 14.65
CA LYS A 125 -2.42 -12.54 15.89
C LYS A 125 -1.25 -11.91 16.65
N ARG A 126 -0.10 -12.59 16.71
CA ARG A 126 1.13 -12.11 17.37
C ARG A 126 1.79 -10.93 16.64
N MET A 127 1.50 -10.73 15.36
CA MET A 127 2.00 -9.55 14.63
C MET A 127 1.35 -8.24 15.10
N MET A 128 0.21 -8.31 15.79
CA MET A 128 -0.52 -7.13 16.24
C MET A 128 0.01 -6.59 17.58
N PRO A 129 0.01 -5.27 17.79
CA PRO A 129 -0.48 -4.22 16.90
C PRO A 129 0.49 -3.89 15.75
N LEU A 130 -0.04 -3.47 14.60
CA LEU A 130 0.73 -3.02 13.45
C LEU A 130 0.52 -1.53 13.22
N GLY A 131 1.61 -0.80 12.97
CA GLY A 131 1.56 0.59 12.51
C GLY A 131 1.08 0.73 11.05
N ILE A 132 0.28 -0.20 10.55
CA ILE A 132 -0.26 -0.22 9.18
C ILE A 132 -1.68 0.33 9.22
N ILE A 133 -2.01 1.28 8.34
CA ILE A 133 -3.36 1.85 8.25
C ILE A 133 -4.36 0.78 7.79
N MET A 134 -5.59 0.84 8.29
CA MET A 134 -6.69 0.03 7.77
C MET A 134 -7.06 0.47 6.36
N PRO A 135 -7.33 -0.46 5.43
CA PRO A 135 -7.70 -0.16 4.05
C PRO A 135 -9.17 0.26 3.91
N ILE A 136 -9.65 1.11 4.82
CA ILE A 136 -11.01 1.68 4.73
C ILE A 136 -11.03 2.85 3.76
N GLN A 137 -12.22 3.16 3.23
CA GLN A 137 -12.39 4.23 2.25
C GLN A 137 -11.81 5.57 2.73
N GLN A 138 -12.03 5.93 4.00
CA GLN A 138 -11.53 7.18 4.59
C GLN A 138 -9.99 7.26 4.60
N SER A 139 -9.29 6.12 4.69
CA SER A 139 -7.83 6.06 4.74
C SER A 139 -7.16 6.07 3.37
N LEU A 140 -7.87 5.63 2.33
CA LEU A 140 -7.34 5.47 0.97
C LEU A 140 -7.87 6.52 -0.01
N THR A 141 -8.92 7.26 0.35
CA THR A 141 -9.50 8.29 -0.51
C THR A 141 -8.78 9.62 -0.33
N VAL A 142 -8.26 10.14 -1.44
CA VAL A 142 -7.63 11.47 -1.51
C VAL A 142 -8.73 12.52 -1.72
N ASN A 143 -8.84 13.47 -0.79
CA ASN A 143 -9.65 14.68 -0.95
C ASN A 143 -8.83 15.72 -1.72
N LEU A 144 -9.31 16.07 -2.91
CA LEU A 144 -8.71 17.15 -3.69
C LEU A 144 -9.24 18.48 -3.15
N PRO A 145 -8.35 19.45 -2.85
CA PRO A 145 -8.81 20.78 -2.46
C PRO A 145 -9.65 21.38 -3.58
N ALA A 146 -10.78 22.00 -3.22
CA ALA A 146 -11.48 22.88 -4.14
C ALA A 146 -10.51 24.00 -4.57
N TYR A 147 -10.59 24.44 -5.82
CA TYR A 147 -9.70 25.45 -6.39
C TYR A 147 -9.91 26.80 -5.68
N ASP A 148 -9.20 27.03 -4.57
CA ASP A 148 -9.10 28.34 -3.94
C ASP A 148 -7.62 28.74 -3.87
N GLY A 149 -7.30 29.83 -4.56
CA GLY A 149 -5.95 30.28 -4.93
C GLY A 149 -5.06 30.79 -3.79
N ASN A 150 -5.21 30.29 -2.56
CA ASN A 150 -4.38 30.66 -1.42
C ASN A 150 -4.13 29.44 -0.53
N LEU A 151 -3.04 28.70 -0.75
CA LEU A 151 -2.66 27.62 0.18
C LEU A 151 -1.15 27.43 0.29
N GLY A 152 -0.49 28.39 0.93
CA GLY A 152 0.83 28.17 1.52
C GLY A 152 0.66 27.46 2.87
N GLY A 153 1.15 26.23 2.99
CA GLY A 153 1.44 25.57 4.28
C GLY A 153 0.43 24.52 4.76
N SER A 154 -0.89 24.72 4.62
CA SER A 154 -1.91 23.87 5.25
C SER A 154 -2.48 22.74 4.37
N LEU A 155 -1.75 22.29 3.34
CA LEU A 155 -2.28 21.34 2.35
C LEU A 155 -2.19 19.89 2.83
N MET A 156 -1.11 19.51 3.56
CA MET A 156 -0.89 18.12 3.95
C MET A 156 -1.97 17.56 4.90
N SER A 157 -2.52 18.37 5.80
CA SER A 157 -3.53 17.94 6.78
C SER A 157 -4.93 17.71 6.19
N ASN A 158 -5.18 18.20 4.96
CA ASN A 158 -6.51 18.16 4.35
C ASN A 158 -6.63 17.15 3.20
N ILE A 159 -5.53 16.47 2.82
CA ILE A 159 -5.53 15.50 1.71
C ILE A 159 -6.30 14.23 2.06
N PHE A 160 -6.30 13.82 3.34
CA PHE A 160 -7.09 12.71 3.82
C PHE A 160 -8.10 13.22 4.87
N SER A 161 -9.29 12.63 4.91
CA SER A 161 -10.39 13.12 5.76
C SER A 161 -10.09 13.01 7.25
N ALA A 162 -9.12 12.18 7.65
CA ALA A 162 -8.75 11.94 9.03
C ALA A 162 -7.32 12.42 9.29
N THR A 163 -7.17 13.23 10.34
CA THR A 163 -5.87 13.71 10.85
C THR A 163 -5.06 12.55 11.45
N ASP A 164 -5.77 11.57 12.02
CA ASP A 164 -5.22 10.31 12.53
C ASP A 164 -5.85 9.13 11.77
N LEU A 165 -5.09 8.52 10.86
CA LEU A 165 -5.54 7.36 10.11
C LEU A 165 -5.62 6.13 11.02
N PRO A 166 -6.74 5.39 11.05
CA PRO A 166 -6.88 4.23 11.92
C PRO A 166 -5.90 3.13 11.50
N THR A 167 -5.13 2.61 12.46
CA THR A 167 -4.18 1.50 12.28
C THR A 167 -4.70 0.19 12.85
N ILE A 168 -4.10 -0.92 12.46
CA ILE A 168 -4.51 -2.26 12.92
C ILE A 168 -4.01 -2.50 14.35
N SER A 169 -4.91 -2.43 15.33
CA SER A 169 -4.60 -2.71 16.74
C SER A 169 -4.64 -4.21 17.09
N GLY A 170 -5.47 -4.98 16.38
CA GLY A 170 -5.71 -6.38 16.68
C GLY A 170 -6.61 -7.05 15.65
N ILE A 171 -6.77 -8.36 15.81
CA ILE A 171 -7.69 -9.19 15.04
C ILE A 171 -8.57 -9.98 16.03
N ALA A 172 -9.85 -10.13 15.71
CA ALA A 172 -10.77 -10.94 16.52
C ALA A 172 -10.36 -12.42 16.50
N ASP A 173 -10.80 -13.19 17.49
CA ASP A 173 -10.43 -14.61 17.62
C ASP A 173 -11.22 -15.55 16.72
N GLU A 174 -12.38 -15.09 16.26
CA GLU A 174 -13.31 -15.84 15.43
C GLU A 174 -13.51 -15.10 14.12
N ALA A 175 -13.49 -15.85 13.02
CA ALA A 175 -13.92 -15.41 11.70
C ALA A 175 -15.03 -16.35 11.20
N GLU A 176 -16.13 -15.75 10.74
CA GLU A 176 -17.27 -16.43 10.07
C GLU A 176 -16.96 -16.74 8.60
#